data_AF-A0A2X4TVF3-F1
#
_entry.id   AF-A0A2X4TVF3-F1
#
_cell.length_a   1.000
_cell.length_b   1.000
_cell.length_c   1.000
_cell.angle_alpha   90.00
_cell.angle_beta   90.00
_cell.angle_gamma   90.00
#
_symmetry.space_group_name_H-M   'P 1'
#
loop_
_entity.id
_entity.type
_entity.pdbx_description
1 polymer ?
#
loop_
_entity_poly.entity_id
_entity_poly.type
_entity_poly.pdbx_seq_one_letter_code
_entity_poly.pdbx_strand_id
1 'polypeptide(L)'
;MHGEQASAIDTLPQSLGQLRARFTELRAPAPDAVRGTYRAVFVGPAVLRVVAPRAIALAGMRRWYGKRFDGAGGAVNLVRNADGAVRDILPARTYPDASWLDGGNALIVSYGAGPRQSAPVPWRWVRDEFRALDDGTLLGMTFAGGAWSRIAASPFVLVRDDAGAV
;
A
#
# COMPACT_ATOMS: atom_id res chain seq x y z
N MET A 1 -1.32 -34.75 0.39
CA MET A 1 -0.80 -33.93 1.51
C MET A 1 -0.70 -32.50 1.01
N HIS A 2 -1.74 -31.69 1.22
CA HIS A 2 -1.65 -30.25 0.96
C HIS A 2 -1.04 -29.63 2.21
N GLY A 3 0.24 -29.23 2.12
CA GLY A 3 0.85 -28.43 3.17
C GLY A 3 0.10 -27.10 3.27
N GLU A 4 -0.34 -26.77 4.47
CA GLU A 4 -0.92 -25.47 4.81
C GLU A 4 0.18 -24.42 4.58
N GLN A 5 0.20 -23.79 3.41
CA GLN A 5 1.09 -22.67 3.16
C GLN A 5 0.62 -21.53 4.06
N ALA A 6 1.41 -21.22 5.10
CA ALA A 6 1.20 -20.02 5.89
C ALA A 6 1.18 -18.81 4.92
N SER A 7 0.18 -17.95 5.05
CA SER A 7 0.11 -16.74 4.24
C SER A 7 1.38 -15.92 4.49
N ALA A 8 1.96 -15.28 3.47
CA ALA A 8 3.16 -14.46 3.66
C ALA A 8 2.99 -13.40 4.77
N ILE A 9 1.74 -12.98 5.03
CA ILE A 9 1.37 -12.09 6.13
C ILE A 9 1.60 -12.71 7.51
N ASP A 10 1.36 -14.02 7.68
CA ASP A 10 1.48 -14.71 8.97
C ASP A 10 2.93 -14.77 9.46
N THR A 11 3.88 -14.68 8.52
CA THR A 11 5.32 -14.63 8.83
C THR A 11 5.82 -13.22 9.16
N LEU A 12 4.98 -12.18 9.00
CA LEU A 12 5.40 -10.81 9.24
C LEU A 12 5.55 -10.51 10.73
N PRO A 13 6.62 -9.78 11.11
CA PRO A 13 6.79 -9.34 12.47
C PRO A 13 5.70 -8.36 12.89
N GLN A 14 5.39 -8.32 14.18
CA GLN A 14 4.37 -7.43 14.72
C GLN A 14 4.92 -6.07 15.18
N SER A 15 6.24 -5.92 15.31
CA SER A 15 6.84 -4.65 15.71
C SER A 15 7.11 -3.73 14.52
N LEU A 16 6.97 -2.42 14.75
CA LEU A 16 7.18 -1.41 13.70
C LEU A 16 8.63 -1.39 13.20
N GLY A 17 9.60 -1.54 14.11
CA GLY A 17 11.02 -1.59 13.76
C GLY A 17 11.37 -2.80 12.89
N GLN A 18 10.86 -3.98 13.25
CA GLN A 18 11.10 -5.20 12.46
C GLN A 18 10.37 -5.18 11.11
N LEU A 19 9.18 -4.58 11.02
CA LEU A 19 8.49 -4.40 9.73
C LEU A 19 9.28 -3.47 8.80
N ARG A 20 9.87 -2.40 9.34
CA ARG A 20 10.77 -1.52 8.60
C ARG A 20 12.04 -2.25 8.16
N ALA A 21 12.70 -2.96 9.05
CA ALA A 21 13.86 -3.79 8.72
C ALA A 21 13.51 -4.81 7.62
N ARG A 22 12.37 -5.50 7.76
CA ARG A 22 11.90 -6.44 6.75
C ARG A 22 11.70 -5.76 5.40
N PHE A 23 11.09 -4.59 5.35
CA PHE A 23 10.95 -3.82 4.10
C PHE A 23 12.31 -3.52 3.45
N THR A 24 13.35 -3.21 4.24
CA THR A 24 14.69 -2.93 3.71
C THR A 24 15.34 -4.12 2.97
N GLU A 25 14.92 -5.35 3.28
CA GLU A 25 15.46 -6.59 2.68
C GLU A 25 14.74 -6.98 1.38
N LEU A 26 13.56 -6.42 1.12
CA LEU A 26 12.73 -6.81 -0.03
C LEU A 26 13.14 -6.10 -1.31
N ARG A 27 12.70 -6.63 -2.45
CA ARG A 27 12.93 -6.04 -3.77
C ARG A 27 11.73 -5.24 -4.23
N ALA A 28 11.99 -4.15 -4.96
CA ALA A 28 10.95 -3.45 -5.69
C ALA A 28 10.35 -4.36 -6.77
N PRO A 29 9.01 -4.49 -6.87
CA PRO A 29 8.40 -5.16 -8.00
C PRO A 29 8.53 -4.30 -9.26
N ALA A 30 8.54 -4.96 -10.43
CA ALA A 30 8.36 -4.27 -11.70
C ALA A 30 6.92 -3.71 -11.79
N PRO A 31 6.70 -2.53 -12.39
CA PRO A 31 5.36 -1.92 -12.46
C PRO A 31 4.29 -2.79 -13.12
N ASP A 32 4.64 -3.55 -14.15
CA ASP A 32 3.75 -4.45 -14.87
C ASP A 32 3.38 -5.70 -14.05
N ALA A 33 4.33 -6.22 -13.25
CA ALA A 33 4.11 -7.38 -12.38
C ALA A 33 3.05 -7.14 -11.28
N VAL A 34 2.81 -5.88 -10.90
CA VAL A 34 1.79 -5.53 -9.89
C VAL A 34 0.40 -5.29 -10.46
N ARG A 35 0.17 -5.49 -11.77
CA ARG A 35 -1.16 -5.29 -12.36
C ARG A 35 -2.22 -6.12 -11.63
N GLY A 36 -3.31 -5.49 -11.20
CA GLY A 36 -4.42 -6.18 -10.53
C GLY A 36 -5.05 -5.38 -9.39
N THR A 37 -6.05 -6.00 -8.77
CA THR A 37 -6.73 -5.48 -7.58
C THR A 37 -6.11 -6.10 -6.33
N TYR A 38 -5.89 -5.27 -5.31
CA TYR A 38 -5.32 -5.70 -4.04
C TYR A 38 -6.17 -5.19 -2.88
N ARG A 39 -6.36 -6.06 -1.89
CA ARG A 39 -6.97 -5.74 -0.61
C ARG A 39 -5.91 -5.31 0.39
N ALA A 40 -6.18 -4.25 1.14
CA ALA A 40 -5.33 -3.78 2.22
C ALA A 40 -5.51 -4.60 3.50
N VAL A 41 -4.40 -4.87 4.18
CA VAL A 41 -4.33 -5.48 5.50
C VAL A 41 -3.45 -4.61 6.39
N PHE A 42 -3.97 -4.15 7.52
CA PHE A 42 -3.19 -3.41 8.50
C PHE A 42 -2.35 -4.37 9.34
N VAL A 43 -1.03 -4.16 9.33
CA VAL A 43 -0.05 -4.96 10.08
C VAL A 43 0.66 -4.11 11.13
N GLY A 44 1.41 -4.77 12.01
CA GLY A 44 2.18 -4.10 13.06
C GLY A 44 1.45 -4.00 14.41
N PRO A 45 1.90 -3.10 15.30
CA PRO A 45 1.40 -3.03 16.67
C PRO A 45 -0.12 -2.86 16.72
N ALA A 46 -0.78 -3.48 17.71
CA ALA A 46 -2.24 -3.46 17.82
C ALA A 46 -2.84 -2.05 17.78
N VAL A 47 -2.19 -1.08 18.45
CA VAL A 47 -2.60 0.33 18.44
C VAL A 47 -2.63 0.89 17.01
N LEU A 48 -1.61 0.59 16.19
CA LEU A 48 -1.55 1.04 14.81
C LEU A 48 -2.68 0.44 13.97
N ARG A 49 -2.94 -0.86 14.11
CA ARG A 49 -4.03 -1.56 13.42
C ARG A 49 -5.42 -1.00 13.75
N VAL A 50 -5.57 -0.40 14.93
CA VAL A 50 -6.81 0.25 15.38
C VAL A 50 -6.90 1.71 14.91
N VAL A 51 -5.80 2.46 14.96
CA VAL A 51 -5.77 3.90 14.66
C VAL A 51 -5.73 4.18 13.15
N ALA A 52 -4.90 3.45 12.39
CA ALA A 52 -4.72 3.67 10.95
C ALA A 52 -6.04 3.66 10.15
N PRO A 53 -6.94 2.66 10.26
CA PRO A 53 -8.20 2.66 9.52
C PRO A 53 -9.11 3.84 9.89
N ARG A 54 -9.08 4.29 11.16
CA ARG A 54 -9.86 5.45 11.61
C ARG A 54 -9.32 6.75 11.03
N ALA A 55 -8.00 6.95 11.04
CA ALA A 55 -7.35 8.11 10.45
C ALA A 55 -7.63 8.20 8.93
N ILE A 56 -7.50 7.07 8.22
CA ILE A 56 -7.81 6.99 6.79
C ILE A 56 -9.30 7.30 6.51
N ALA A 57 -10.21 6.84 7.38
CA ALA A 57 -11.63 7.15 7.26
C ALA A 57 -11.92 8.65 7.44
N LEU A 58 -11.27 9.29 8.41
CA LEU A 58 -11.38 10.74 8.64
C LEU A 58 -10.80 11.55 7.47
N ALA A 59 -9.77 11.03 6.79
CA ALA A 59 -9.19 11.63 5.60
C ALA A 59 -10.01 11.38 4.31
N GLY A 60 -11.26 10.90 4.41
CA GLY A 60 -12.18 10.76 3.27
C GLY A 60 -12.19 9.38 2.60
N MET A 61 -11.44 8.40 3.11
CA MET A 61 -11.44 7.02 2.61
C MET A 61 -12.06 6.05 3.63
N ARG A 62 -13.28 6.35 4.08
CA ARG A 62 -14.02 5.44 4.98
C ARG A 62 -14.29 4.12 4.26
N ARG A 63 -14.02 3.00 4.94
CA ARG A 63 -14.05 1.63 4.37
C ARG A 63 -13.07 1.44 3.21
N TRP A 64 -11.90 2.06 3.31
CA TRP A 64 -10.80 1.80 2.39
C TRP A 64 -10.57 0.29 2.24
N TYR A 65 -10.62 -0.16 0.99
CA TYR A 65 -10.53 -1.56 0.61
C TYR A 65 -9.12 -1.95 0.23
N GLY A 66 -8.44 -1.09 -0.54
CA GLY A 66 -7.09 -1.34 -1.03
C GLY A 66 -6.78 -0.52 -2.27
N LYS A 67 -6.11 -1.11 -3.26
CA LYS A 67 -5.66 -0.41 -4.48
C LYS A 67 -5.82 -1.29 -5.70
N ARG A 68 -5.99 -0.66 -6.87
CA ARG A 68 -5.86 -1.30 -8.17
C ARG A 68 -4.72 -0.66 -8.95
N PHE A 69 -3.87 -1.48 -9.54
CA PHE A 69 -2.76 -1.06 -10.40
C PHE A 69 -3.07 -1.48 -11.84
N ASP A 70 -2.81 -0.60 -12.80
CA ASP A 70 -3.03 -0.91 -14.22
C ASP A 70 -1.83 -1.59 -14.89
N GLY A 71 -0.66 -1.59 -14.25
CA GLY A 71 0.59 -2.13 -14.78
C GLY A 71 1.34 -1.17 -15.72
N ALA A 72 0.80 0.01 -15.97
CA ALA A 72 1.26 0.99 -16.95
C ALA A 72 1.53 2.38 -16.33
N GLY A 73 1.79 2.43 -15.03
CA GLY A 73 2.11 3.66 -14.31
C GLY A 73 0.93 4.32 -13.60
N GLY A 74 -0.24 3.70 -13.61
CA GLY A 74 -1.44 4.17 -12.91
C GLY A 74 -1.84 3.26 -11.75
N ALA A 75 -2.38 3.90 -10.71
CA ALA A 75 -3.07 3.21 -9.64
C ALA A 75 -4.29 4.01 -9.18
N VAL A 76 -5.18 3.37 -8.44
CA VAL A 76 -6.33 4.03 -7.81
C VAL A 76 -6.62 3.37 -6.46
N ASN A 77 -6.95 4.15 -5.44
CA ASN A 77 -7.45 3.56 -4.20
C ASN A 77 -8.88 3.04 -4.41
N LEU A 78 -9.24 2.04 -3.62
CA LEU A 78 -10.55 1.42 -3.66
C LEU A 78 -11.21 1.58 -2.30
N VAL A 79 -12.51 1.85 -2.28
CA VAL A 79 -13.33 1.79 -1.07
C VAL A 79 -14.47 0.82 -1.27
N ARG A 80 -14.89 0.16 -0.19
CA ARG A 80 -16.04 -0.74 -0.20
C ARG A 80 -17.29 -0.01 0.28
N ASN A 81 -18.34 -0.03 -0.51
CA ASN A 81 -19.64 0.53 -0.20
C ASN A 81 -20.37 -0.28 0.89
N ALA A 82 -21.55 0.21 1.30
CA ALA A 82 -22.38 -0.48 2.29
C ALA A 82 -22.93 -1.82 1.80
N ASP A 83 -23.25 -1.89 0.51
CA ASP A 83 -23.73 -3.08 -0.22
C ASP A 83 -22.62 -4.09 -0.56
N GLY A 84 -21.36 -3.79 -0.20
CA GLY A 84 -20.21 -4.62 -0.49
C GLY A 84 -19.53 -4.35 -1.84
N ALA A 85 -20.09 -3.50 -2.70
CA ALA A 85 -19.47 -3.13 -3.98
C ALA A 85 -18.15 -2.37 -3.77
N VAL A 86 -17.15 -2.65 -4.60
CA VAL A 86 -15.85 -1.96 -4.57
C VAL A 86 -15.87 -0.86 -5.63
N ARG A 87 -15.51 0.37 -5.23
CA ARG A 87 -15.43 1.52 -6.14
C ARG A 87 -14.08 2.22 -6.06
N ASP A 88 -13.71 2.81 -7.18
CA ASP A 88 -12.53 3.66 -7.28
C ASP A 88 -12.70 4.97 -6.50
N ILE A 89 -11.63 5.38 -5.85
CA ILE A 89 -11.48 6.69 -5.22
C ILE A 89 -10.01 7.08 -5.31
N LEU A 90 -9.74 8.35 -5.59
CA LEU A 90 -8.38 8.91 -5.53
C LEU A 90 -7.36 8.20 -6.47
N PRO A 91 -7.29 8.64 -7.75
CA PRO A 91 -6.27 8.16 -8.67
C PRO A 91 -4.86 8.55 -8.20
N ALA A 92 -3.88 7.77 -8.62
CA ALA A 92 -2.48 7.90 -8.29
C ALA A 92 -1.61 7.50 -9.48
N ARG A 93 -0.33 7.90 -9.43
CA ARG A 93 0.70 7.43 -10.35
C ARG A 93 1.63 6.47 -9.66
N THR A 94 2.13 5.51 -10.42
CA THR A 94 3.15 4.58 -9.97
C THR A 94 4.42 4.70 -10.78
N TYR A 95 5.56 4.68 -10.09
CA TYR A 95 6.87 4.71 -10.75
C TYR A 95 7.94 4.14 -9.81
N PRO A 96 9.02 3.55 -10.34
CA PRO A 96 10.20 3.19 -9.54
C PRO A 96 10.92 4.46 -9.05
N ASP A 97 11.36 4.46 -7.80
CA ASP A 97 12.19 5.52 -7.21
C ASP A 97 12.97 4.98 -6.01
N ALA A 98 13.92 5.77 -5.50
CA ALA A 98 14.59 5.49 -4.23
C ALA A 98 13.62 5.67 -3.05
N SER A 99 13.58 4.69 -2.14
CA SER A 99 12.76 4.71 -0.92
C SER A 99 13.21 5.81 0.04
N TRP A 100 12.25 6.48 0.68
CA TRP A 100 12.52 7.41 1.77
C TRP A 100 12.98 6.74 3.07
N LEU A 101 12.81 5.42 3.19
CA LEU A 101 13.24 4.68 4.38
C LEU A 101 14.74 4.40 4.38
N ASP A 102 15.27 3.91 3.25
CA ASP A 102 16.63 3.36 3.15
C ASP A 102 17.40 3.76 1.87
N GLY A 103 16.79 4.50 0.96
CA GLY A 103 17.38 4.89 -0.33
C GLY A 103 17.40 3.80 -1.39
N GLY A 104 17.00 2.56 -1.08
CA GLY A 104 16.91 1.47 -2.04
C GLY A 104 15.66 1.55 -2.91
N ASN A 105 15.64 0.86 -4.06
CA ASN A 105 14.51 0.93 -5.00
C ASN A 105 13.19 0.47 -4.35
N ALA A 106 12.11 1.17 -4.66
CA ALA A 106 10.74 0.80 -4.32
C ALA A 106 9.78 1.20 -5.45
N LEU A 107 8.63 0.54 -5.52
CA LEU A 107 7.52 1.02 -6.35
C LEU A 107 6.79 2.11 -5.57
N ILE A 108 6.78 3.33 -6.09
CA ILE A 108 6.14 4.47 -5.44
C ILE A 108 4.71 4.60 -5.93
N VAL A 109 3.81 4.98 -5.04
CA VAL A 109 2.47 5.47 -5.36
C VAL A 109 2.34 6.91 -4.85
N SER A 110 2.13 7.84 -5.79
CA SER A 110 1.99 9.27 -5.51
C SER A 110 0.67 9.81 -6.02
N TYR A 111 -0.04 10.56 -5.17
CA TYR A 111 -1.36 11.13 -5.47
C TYR A 111 -1.28 12.57 -6.05
N GLY A 112 -0.10 13.19 -6.03
CA GLY A 112 0.09 14.60 -6.38
C GLY A 112 0.68 14.88 -7.77
N ALA A 113 1.00 13.85 -8.57
CA ALA A 113 1.88 13.98 -9.74
C ALA A 113 1.16 14.02 -11.11
N GLY A 114 -0.16 14.27 -11.16
CA GLY A 114 -0.92 14.36 -12.41
C GLY A 114 -0.98 15.79 -12.97
N PRO A 115 -0.85 16.00 -14.31
CA PRO A 115 -0.82 17.34 -14.92
C PRO A 115 -2.13 18.16 -14.80
N ARG A 116 -3.19 17.60 -14.20
CA ARG A 116 -4.50 18.25 -14.05
C ARG A 116 -5.20 18.01 -12.71
N GLN A 117 -4.52 17.40 -11.72
CA GLN A 117 -5.18 17.06 -10.45
C GLN A 117 -4.20 17.05 -9.28
N SER A 118 -4.29 18.07 -8.43
CA SER A 118 -3.74 18.00 -7.08
C SER A 118 -4.71 17.20 -6.21
N ALA A 119 -4.28 16.06 -5.68
CA ALA A 119 -5.08 15.31 -4.73
C ALA A 119 -5.56 16.20 -3.55
N PRO A 120 -6.73 15.91 -2.96
CA PRO A 120 -7.17 16.63 -1.77
C PRO A 120 -6.16 16.48 -0.62
N VAL A 121 -6.12 17.47 0.27
CA VAL A 121 -5.36 17.36 1.52
C VAL A 121 -6.01 16.27 2.39
N PRO A 122 -5.23 15.37 3.03
CA PRO A 122 -3.75 15.35 3.09
C PRO A 122 -3.08 14.54 1.97
N TRP A 123 -3.84 13.82 1.14
CA TRP A 123 -3.33 12.83 0.18
C TRP A 123 -2.28 13.36 -0.80
N ARG A 124 -2.30 14.65 -1.17
CA ARG A 124 -1.25 15.25 -2.01
C ARG A 124 0.17 15.16 -1.42
N TRP A 125 0.29 15.00 -0.12
CA TRP A 125 1.58 14.84 0.58
C TRP A 125 1.85 13.39 0.98
N VAL A 126 0.91 12.49 0.72
CA VAL A 126 1.06 11.09 1.04
C VAL A 126 1.81 10.41 -0.09
N ARG A 127 2.77 9.57 0.28
CA ARG A 127 3.52 8.69 -0.60
C ARG A 127 3.44 7.29 -0.01
N ASP A 128 2.96 6.33 -0.78
CA ASP A 128 3.09 4.93 -0.42
C ASP A 128 4.27 4.33 -1.19
N GLU A 129 5.06 3.48 -0.54
CA GLU A 129 6.18 2.77 -1.15
C GLU A 129 6.00 1.28 -0.97
N PHE A 130 6.24 0.50 -2.03
CA PHE A 130 6.00 -0.94 -2.03
C PHE A 130 7.23 -1.73 -2.44
N ARG A 131 7.41 -2.87 -1.76
CA ARG A 131 8.32 -3.95 -2.13
C ARG A 131 7.58 -5.29 -2.03
N ALA A 132 7.96 -6.24 -2.87
CA ALA A 132 7.28 -7.53 -2.98
C ALA A 132 7.69 -8.46 -1.84
N LEU A 133 6.71 -9.06 -1.16
CA LEU A 133 6.91 -10.23 -0.29
C LEU A 133 6.91 -11.52 -1.12
N ASP A 134 6.00 -11.58 -2.10
CA ASP A 134 5.84 -12.64 -3.11
C ASP A 134 5.06 -12.07 -4.32
N ASP A 135 4.65 -12.93 -5.28
CA ASP A 135 3.95 -12.54 -6.52
C ASP A 135 2.54 -11.94 -6.30
N GLY A 136 1.95 -12.21 -5.14
CA GLY A 136 0.60 -11.78 -4.75
C GLY A 136 0.58 -10.76 -3.61
N THR A 137 1.70 -10.52 -2.94
CA THR A 137 1.72 -9.78 -1.69
C THR A 137 2.78 -8.69 -1.69
N LEU A 138 2.37 -7.45 -1.40
CA LEU A 138 3.27 -6.30 -1.28
C LEU A 138 3.30 -5.79 0.15
N LEU A 139 4.50 -5.60 0.71
CA LEU A 139 4.67 -4.82 1.93
C LEU A 139 4.77 -3.34 1.55
N GLY A 140 3.86 -2.54 2.10
CA GLY A 140 3.76 -1.12 1.89
C GLY A 140 4.23 -0.30 3.10
N MET A 141 4.82 0.85 2.84
CA MET A 141 5.13 1.89 3.81
C MET A 141 4.47 3.19 3.39
N THR A 142 3.59 3.74 4.22
CA THR A 142 2.99 5.06 4.01
C THR A 142 3.82 6.13 4.69
N PHE A 143 4.14 7.18 3.93
CA PHE A 143 4.83 8.39 4.35
C PHE A 143 3.90 9.59 4.15
N ALA A 144 4.02 10.59 5.02
CA ALA A 144 3.28 11.84 4.91
C ALA A 144 4.27 13.01 4.93
N GLY A 145 4.28 13.81 3.87
CA GLY A 145 5.21 14.93 3.69
C GLY A 145 6.42 14.55 2.87
N GLY A 146 7.57 14.33 3.52
CA GLY A 146 8.87 14.09 2.88
C GLY A 146 9.69 13.00 3.56
N ALA A 147 10.95 12.82 3.15
CA ALA A 147 11.85 11.78 3.69
C ALA A 147 12.09 11.88 5.21
N TRP A 148 11.95 13.07 5.79
CA TRP A 148 11.97 13.29 7.25
C TRP A 148 10.89 12.49 7.99
N SER A 149 9.80 12.10 7.32
CA SER A 149 8.70 11.33 7.91
C SER A 149 9.00 9.84 8.11
N ARG A 150 10.21 9.37 7.75
CA ARG A 150 10.62 7.95 7.88
C ARG A 150 10.41 7.36 9.28
N ILE A 151 10.55 8.16 10.34
CA ILE A 151 10.34 7.72 11.73
C ILE A 151 8.87 7.37 12.00
N ALA A 152 7.95 7.97 11.25
CA ALA A 152 6.51 7.75 11.32
C ALA A 152 5.97 6.85 10.18
N ALA A 153 6.85 6.29 9.33
CA ALA A 153 6.44 5.42 8.22
C ALA A 153 5.55 4.28 8.74
N SER A 154 4.33 4.20 8.21
CA SER A 154 3.30 3.29 8.69
C SER A 154 3.19 2.08 7.77
N PRO A 155 3.40 0.85 8.27
CA PRO A 155 3.31 -0.35 7.46
C PRO A 155 1.86 -0.77 7.20
N PHE A 156 1.63 -1.34 6.03
CA PHE A 156 0.43 -2.08 5.66
C PHE A 156 0.79 -3.10 4.57
N VAL A 157 -0.08 -4.06 4.32
CA VAL A 157 0.12 -5.05 3.25
C VAL A 157 -0.98 -4.90 2.22
N LEU A 158 -0.62 -5.12 0.95
CA LEU A 158 -1.56 -5.35 -0.13
C LEU A 158 -1.51 -6.81 -0.54
N VAL A 159 -2.65 -7.48 -0.50
CA VAL A 159 -2.81 -8.88 -0.93
C VAL A 159 -3.64 -8.90 -2.19
N ARG A 160 -3.16 -9.57 -3.24
CA ARG A 160 -3.84 -9.72 -4.50
C ARG A 160 -5.22 -10.35 -4.26
N ASP A 161 -6.22 -9.72 -4.86
CA ASP A 161 -7.61 -10.14 -4.77
C ASP A 161 -8.07 -10.54 -6.18
N ASP A 162 -7.94 -11.84 -6.46
CA ASP A 162 -8.26 -12.43 -7.78
C ASP A 162 -9.77 -12.55 -8.03
N ALA A 163 -10.62 -12.03 -7.14
CA ALA A 163 -12.08 -12.03 -7.26
C ALA A 163 -12.64 -11.19 -8.44
N GLY A 164 -11.81 -10.85 -9.43
CA GLY A 164 -12.18 -10.05 -10.60
C GLY A 164 -11.68 -10.58 -11.95
N ALA A 165 -11.14 -11.80 -12.01
CA ALA A 165 -10.92 -12.49 -13.29
C ALA A 165 -12.16 -13.33 -13.64
N VAL A 166 -13.18 -12.67 -14.17
CA VAL A 166 -14.24 -13.29 -14.98
C VAL A 166 -14.28 -12.65 -16.35
#